data_AF-A0A4Y8L6A1-F1
#
_entry.id   AF-A0A4Y8L6A1-F1
#
_cell.length_a   1.000
_cell.length_b   1.000
_cell.length_c   1.000
_cell.angle_alpha   90.00
_cell.angle_beta   90.00
_cell.angle_gamma   90.00
#
_symmetry.space_group_name_H-M   'P 1'
#
loop_
_entity.id
_entity.type
_entity.pdbx_description
1 polymer ?
#
loop_
_entity_poly.entity_id
_entity_poly.type
_entity_poly.pdbx_seq_one_letter_code
_entity_poly.pdbx_strand_id
1 'polypeptide(L)'
;MQLDPIGKMLFMEICKKLRDQKWTVDDHRFYDDKDITEAVFLLPDHFVETEDNPELEKVIASVSYAGEIDKMKENHIDGVHVTFYAKRLKALDLTKAIGSVTPFQQKKNATTIEYFIDQPFADEKVQKWIEELFSVLENKMTELYGDEIKQIPIVLLPARLQDLPIHHT
;
A
#
# COMPACT_ATOMS: atom_id res chain seq x y z
N MET A 1 -16.99 -9.75 -22.70
CA MET A 1 -15.81 -9.10 -22.09
C MET A 1 -15.98 -9.25 -20.59
N GLN A 2 -15.12 -10.02 -19.92
CA GLN A 2 -15.06 -10.00 -18.45
C GLN A 2 -14.61 -8.60 -18.04
N LEU A 3 -15.47 -7.88 -17.32
CA LEU A 3 -15.09 -6.63 -16.67
C LEU A 3 -14.01 -7.00 -15.64
N ASP A 4 -12.76 -6.58 -15.87
CA ASP A 4 -11.77 -6.60 -14.79
C ASP A 4 -12.35 -5.79 -13.63
N PRO A 5 -12.47 -6.37 -12.42
CA PRO A 5 -13.09 -5.68 -11.32
C PRO A 5 -12.32 -4.39 -11.01
N ILE A 6 -13.06 -3.29 -10.91
CA ILE A 6 -12.62 -1.90 -10.81
C ILE A 6 -11.49 -1.72 -9.76
N GLY A 7 -11.51 -2.51 -8.69
CA GLY A 7 -10.51 -2.47 -7.61
C GLY A 7 -9.24 -3.29 -7.83
N LYS A 8 -9.23 -4.37 -8.62
CA LYS A 8 -8.08 -5.31 -8.68
C LYS A 8 -6.83 -4.66 -9.28
N MET A 9 -7.00 -4.03 -10.43
CA MET A 9 -5.89 -3.37 -11.13
C MET A 9 -5.33 -2.23 -10.30
N LEU A 10 -6.21 -1.45 -9.68
CA LEU A 10 -5.84 -0.36 -8.78
C LEU A 10 -5.08 -0.86 -7.54
N PHE A 11 -5.61 -1.88 -6.86
CA PHE A 11 -4.98 -2.52 -5.71
C PHE A 11 -3.56 -2.99 -6.04
N MET A 12 -3.42 -3.71 -7.16
CA MET A 12 -2.13 -4.23 -7.60
C MET A 12 -1.15 -3.13 -7.95
N GLU A 13 -1.59 -2.06 -8.59
CA GLU A 13 -0.70 -0.95 -8.94
C GLU A 13 -0.21 -0.20 -7.71
N ILE A 14 -1.10 0.08 -6.74
CA ILE A 14 -0.71 0.67 -5.46
C ILE A 14 0.31 -0.22 -4.75
N CYS A 15 0.08 -1.54 -4.71
CA CYS A 15 1.01 -2.48 -4.09
C CYS A 15 2.40 -2.48 -4.76
N LYS A 16 2.46 -2.42 -6.09
CA LYS A 16 3.73 -2.33 -6.84
C LYS A 16 4.46 -1.04 -6.51
N LYS A 17 3.75 0.09 -6.52
CA LYS A 17 4.33 1.41 -6.23
C LYS A 17 4.86 1.52 -4.80
N LEU A 18 4.19 0.91 -3.83
CA LEU A 18 4.67 0.78 -2.44
C LEU A 18 5.91 -0.10 -2.35
N ARG A 19 5.93 -1.25 -3.03
CA ARG A 19 7.11 -2.11 -3.13
C ARG A 19 8.30 -1.37 -3.76
N ASP A 20 8.07 -0.51 -4.75
CA ASP A 20 9.13 0.24 -5.41
C ASP A 20 9.80 1.25 -4.45
N GLN A 21 9.13 1.62 -3.35
CA GLN A 21 9.72 2.35 -2.20
C GLN A 21 10.60 1.48 -1.29
N LYS A 22 10.86 0.24 -1.72
CA LYS A 22 11.59 -0.82 -1.00
C LYS A 22 10.87 -1.35 0.24
N TRP A 23 9.58 -1.07 0.38
CA TRP A 23 8.78 -1.63 1.47
C TRP A 23 8.40 -3.07 1.15
N THR A 24 8.45 -3.93 2.15
CA THR A 24 8.17 -5.36 2.01
C THR A 24 6.74 -5.65 2.42
N VAL A 25 6.10 -6.65 1.81
CA VAL A 25 4.79 -7.09 2.27
C VAL A 25 5.00 -8.08 3.41
N ASP A 26 4.22 -7.95 4.48
CA ASP A 26 4.15 -8.97 5.54
C ASP A 26 3.60 -10.26 4.96
N ASP A 27 4.47 -11.26 4.80
CA ASP A 27 4.13 -12.44 4.04
C ASP A 27 3.54 -13.60 4.86
N HIS A 28 3.53 -13.46 6.19
CA HIS A 28 3.01 -14.47 7.11
C HIS A 28 1.56 -14.84 6.79
N ARG A 29 0.75 -13.85 6.35
CA ARG A 29 -0.66 -14.06 5.99
C ARG A 29 -0.87 -14.78 4.65
N PHE A 30 0.14 -14.87 3.78
CA PHE A 30 0.02 -15.61 2.51
C PHE A 30 0.23 -17.11 2.66
N TYR A 31 0.61 -17.59 3.84
CA TYR A 31 0.68 -19.03 4.12
C TYR A 31 -0.66 -19.59 4.63
N ASP A 32 -1.58 -18.71 5.05
CA ASP A 32 -2.92 -19.11 5.46
C ASP A 32 -3.80 -19.38 4.24
N ASP A 33 -4.62 -20.43 4.28
CA ASP A 33 -5.53 -20.84 3.19
C ASP A 33 -6.77 -19.92 3.04
N LYS A 34 -6.61 -18.65 3.41
CA LYS A 34 -7.65 -17.62 3.38
C LYS A 34 -7.45 -16.69 2.19
N ASP A 35 -8.55 -16.13 1.74
CA ASP A 35 -8.60 -15.06 0.76
C ASP A 35 -7.80 -13.83 1.23
N ILE A 36 -6.98 -13.26 0.35
CA ILE A 36 -6.22 -12.05 0.67
C ILE A 36 -7.08 -10.83 0.32
N THR A 37 -7.50 -10.12 1.35
CA THR A 37 -8.25 -8.86 1.22
C THR A 37 -7.44 -7.64 1.62
N GLU A 38 -6.24 -7.85 2.18
CA GLU A 38 -5.36 -6.81 2.70
C GLU A 38 -3.88 -7.18 2.46
N ALA A 39 -3.11 -6.22 1.96
CA ALA A 39 -1.65 -6.25 1.89
C ALA A 39 -1.09 -5.28 2.95
N VAL A 40 -0.34 -5.80 3.91
CA VAL A 40 0.33 -4.99 4.94
C VAL A 40 1.78 -4.79 4.53
N PHE A 41 2.24 -3.55 4.48
CA PHE A 41 3.60 -3.18 4.11
C PHE A 41 4.42 -2.82 5.35
N LEU A 42 5.64 -3.34 5.37
CA LEU A 42 6.63 -3.19 6.41
C LEU A 42 7.83 -2.39 5.89
N LEU A 43 8.46 -1.63 6.78
CA LEU A 43 9.77 -1.06 6.51
C LEU A 43 10.85 -2.16 6.51
N PRO A 44 11.91 -2.01 5.70
CA PRO A 44 13.09 -2.86 5.81
C PRO A 44 13.72 -2.82 7.21
N ASP A 45 14.24 -3.96 7.65
CA ASP A 45 14.78 -4.14 9.00
C ASP A 45 15.90 -3.14 9.34
N HIS A 46 16.70 -2.71 8.37
CA HIS A 46 17.79 -1.75 8.60
C HIS A 46 17.32 -0.35 9.08
N PHE A 47 16.08 0.09 8.80
CA PHE A 47 15.50 1.31 9.41
C PHE A 47 14.95 1.08 10.81
N VAL A 48 14.55 -0.15 11.08
CA VAL A 48 13.94 -0.54 12.35
C VAL A 48 15.01 -0.80 13.39
N GLU A 49 16.16 -1.35 12.97
CA GLU A 49 17.29 -1.73 13.83
C GLU A 49 18.22 -0.56 14.17
N THR A 50 18.11 0.59 13.49
CA THR A 50 18.91 1.79 13.80
C THR A 50 18.36 2.62 14.96
N GLU A 51 17.10 2.41 15.35
CA GLU A 51 16.51 2.99 16.55
C GLU A 51 16.25 1.85 17.56
N ASP A 52 17.06 1.74 18.61
CA ASP A 52 16.87 0.82 19.77
C ASP A 52 15.54 1.11 20.51
N ASN A 53 14.40 0.91 19.85
CA ASN A 53 13.07 1.19 20.38
C ASN A 53 12.20 -0.07 20.29
N PRO A 54 12.01 -0.82 21.39
CA PRO A 54 11.26 -2.07 21.41
C PRO A 54 9.76 -1.94 21.09
N GLU A 55 9.24 -0.71 20.91
CA GLU A 55 7.88 -0.44 20.42
C GLU A 55 7.85 -0.09 18.91
N LEU A 56 8.89 -0.49 18.16
CA LEU A 56 8.99 -0.31 16.72
C LEU A 56 8.05 -1.22 15.92
N GLU A 57 6.77 -0.83 15.78
CA GLU A 57 5.89 -1.47 14.81
C GLU A 57 6.47 -1.31 13.39
N LYS A 58 6.78 -2.43 12.72
CA LYS A 58 7.36 -2.48 11.36
C LYS A 58 6.38 -1.98 10.28
N VAL A 59 5.09 -2.01 10.59
CA VAL A 59 4.02 -1.68 9.66
C VAL A 59 4.02 -0.19 9.32
N ILE A 60 4.14 0.14 8.03
CA ILE A 60 4.14 1.52 7.52
C ILE A 60 2.89 1.86 6.70
N ALA A 61 2.34 0.88 6.00
CA ALA A 61 1.12 1.06 5.24
C ALA A 61 0.30 -0.22 5.16
N SER A 62 -0.99 -0.11 4.85
CA SER A 62 -1.79 -1.23 4.37
C SER A 62 -2.66 -0.81 3.20
N VAL A 63 -2.91 -1.77 2.30
CA VAL A 63 -3.81 -1.62 1.15
C VAL A 63 -4.85 -2.72 1.28
N SER A 64 -6.13 -2.37 1.26
CA SER A 64 -7.21 -3.36 1.38
C SER A 64 -8.33 -3.09 0.39
N TYR A 65 -9.00 -4.15 -0.05
CA TYR A 65 -10.25 -4.00 -0.78
C TYR A 65 -11.34 -3.45 0.13
N ALA A 66 -12.21 -2.60 -0.41
CA ALA A 66 -13.40 -2.11 0.26
C ALA A 66 -14.65 -2.86 -0.24
N GLY A 67 -15.54 -3.20 0.69
CA GLY A 67 -16.80 -3.88 0.41
C GLY A 67 -17.10 -5.01 1.40
N GLU A 68 -18.23 -5.69 1.20
CA GLU A 68 -18.59 -6.86 1.99
C GLU A 68 -17.83 -8.09 1.47
N ILE A 69 -17.24 -8.88 2.37
CA ILE A 69 -16.44 -10.08 2.04
C ILE A 69 -17.23 -11.04 1.13
N ASP A 70 -18.51 -11.26 1.41
CA ASP A 70 -19.36 -12.15 0.62
C ASP A 70 -19.57 -11.63 -0.81
N LYS A 71 -19.62 -10.31 -1.01
CA LYS A 71 -19.76 -9.67 -2.32
C LYS A 71 -18.44 -9.63 -3.09
N MET A 72 -17.30 -9.51 -2.39
CA MET A 72 -15.98 -9.58 -3.02
C MET A 72 -15.73 -10.93 -3.70
N LYS A 73 -16.26 -12.02 -3.13
CA LYS A 73 -16.23 -13.36 -3.73
C LYS A 73 -16.98 -13.45 -5.06
N GLU A 74 -17.95 -12.56 -5.26
CA GLU A 74 -18.71 -12.40 -6.50
C GLU A 74 -18.09 -11.35 -7.43
N ASN A 75 -16.83 -10.95 -7.20
CA ASN A 75 -16.12 -9.87 -7.91
C ASN A 75 -16.74 -8.48 -7.77
N HIS A 76 -17.57 -8.26 -6.74
CA HIS A 76 -18.08 -6.93 -6.40
C HIS A 76 -17.16 -6.28 -5.36
N ILE A 77 -16.34 -5.34 -5.83
CA ILE A 77 -15.40 -4.56 -5.01
C ILE A 77 -15.83 -3.10 -5.09
N ASP A 78 -16.06 -2.48 -3.94
CA ASP A 78 -16.53 -1.09 -3.85
C ASP A 78 -15.39 -0.09 -4.07
N GLY A 79 -14.14 -0.50 -3.80
CA GLY A 79 -12.96 0.32 -4.00
C GLY A 79 -11.73 -0.23 -3.31
N VAL A 80 -10.74 0.63 -3.10
CA VAL A 80 -9.48 0.31 -2.41
C VAL A 80 -9.22 1.35 -1.31
N HIS A 81 -8.93 0.85 -0.12
CA HIS A 81 -8.40 1.65 0.98
C HIS A 81 -6.88 1.61 0.98
N VAL A 82 -6.26 2.77 1.20
CA VAL A 82 -4.82 2.89 1.46
C VAL A 82 -4.65 3.61 2.79
N THR A 83 -4.01 2.95 3.74
CA THR A 83 -3.73 3.50 5.06
C THR A 83 -2.24 3.64 5.26
N PHE A 84 -1.79 4.82 5.67
CA PHE A 84 -0.41 5.04 6.12
C PHE A 84 -0.37 5.31 7.62
N TYR A 85 0.54 4.66 8.33
CA TYR A 85 0.63 4.74 9.80
C TYR A 85 1.59 5.85 10.24
N ALA A 86 1.04 6.88 10.88
CA ALA A 86 1.71 8.16 11.10
C ALA A 86 2.94 8.08 12.02
N LYS A 87 3.03 7.12 12.95
CA LYS A 87 4.18 6.99 13.88
C LYS A 87 5.51 6.84 13.11
N ARG A 88 5.54 5.97 12.09
CA ARG A 88 6.74 5.73 11.26
C ARG A 88 6.92 6.78 10.17
N LEU A 89 5.83 7.24 9.58
CA LEU A 89 5.90 8.36 8.64
C LEU A 89 6.51 9.62 9.27
N LYS A 90 6.36 9.82 10.58
CA LYS A 90 7.00 10.95 11.29
C LYS A 90 8.50 10.74 11.42
N ALA A 91 8.95 9.53 11.76
CA ALA A 91 10.37 9.22 11.88
C ALA A 91 11.13 9.39 10.55
N LEU A 92 10.44 9.13 9.42
CA LEU A 92 10.99 9.26 8.07
C LEU A 92 10.69 10.63 7.40
N ASP A 93 10.11 11.59 8.11
CA ASP A 93 9.64 12.88 7.56
C ASP A 93 8.69 12.76 6.33
N LEU A 94 7.99 11.63 6.21
CA LEU A 94 7.03 11.35 5.14
C LEU A 94 5.63 11.90 5.43
N THR A 95 5.30 12.19 6.68
CA THR A 95 3.93 12.57 7.10
C THR A 95 3.42 13.79 6.36
N LYS A 96 4.27 14.81 6.19
CA LYS A 96 3.90 16.04 5.49
C LYS A 96 3.74 15.78 3.99
N ALA A 97 4.64 14.97 3.43
CA ALA A 97 4.71 14.65 2.01
C ALA A 97 3.47 13.87 1.55
N ILE A 98 3.11 12.80 2.27
CA ILE A 98 1.90 12.02 2.00
C ILE A 98 0.66 12.87 2.30
N GLY A 99 0.61 13.47 3.49
CA GLY A 99 -0.57 14.22 3.93
C GLY A 99 -0.82 15.55 3.20
N SER A 100 0.04 15.98 2.27
CA SER A 100 -0.24 17.10 1.37
C SER A 100 -1.02 16.68 0.13
N VAL A 101 -1.03 15.38 -0.21
CA VAL A 101 -1.81 14.84 -1.31
C VAL A 101 -3.25 14.67 -0.82
N THR A 102 -4.14 15.54 -1.29
CA THR A 102 -5.53 15.65 -0.80
C THR A 102 -6.57 14.83 -1.57
N PRO A 103 -6.43 14.53 -2.88
CA PRO A 103 -7.42 13.71 -3.58
C PRO A 103 -7.62 12.35 -2.89
N PHE A 104 -8.87 11.89 -2.81
CA PHE A 104 -9.28 10.61 -2.20
C PHE A 104 -9.00 10.47 -0.69
N GLN A 105 -8.43 11.48 -0.03
CA GLN A 105 -8.14 11.44 1.39
C GLN A 105 -9.44 11.49 2.22
N GLN A 106 -9.69 10.44 2.99
CA GLN A 106 -10.85 10.36 3.89
C GLN A 106 -10.52 10.87 5.29
N LYS A 107 -9.30 10.60 5.76
CA LYS A 107 -8.90 10.87 7.14
C LYS A 107 -7.42 11.23 7.22
N LYS A 108 -7.12 12.18 8.09
CA LYS A 108 -5.74 12.54 8.46
C LYS A 108 -5.74 12.95 9.92
N ASN A 109 -5.08 12.17 10.76
CA ASN A 109 -4.98 12.46 12.18
C ASN A 109 -3.59 12.11 12.73
N ALA A 110 -3.45 12.06 14.06
CA ALA A 110 -2.18 11.79 14.71
C ALA A 110 -1.64 10.36 14.48
N THR A 111 -2.49 9.41 14.08
CA THR A 111 -2.21 7.98 13.98
C THR A 111 -2.20 7.45 12.55
N THR A 112 -3.05 7.98 11.67
CA THR A 112 -3.21 7.48 10.29
C THR A 112 -3.47 8.60 9.28
N ILE A 113 -3.09 8.33 8.03
CA ILE A 113 -3.54 9.03 6.82
C ILE A 113 -4.23 7.98 5.95
N GLU A 114 -5.51 8.16 5.66
CA GLU A 114 -6.35 7.16 4.99
C GLU A 114 -6.93 7.73 3.69
N TYR A 115 -6.78 6.97 2.61
CA TYR A 115 -7.36 7.23 1.29
C TYR A 115 -8.39 6.15 0.96
N PHE A 116 -9.45 6.55 0.24
CA PHE A 116 -10.43 5.63 -0.32
C PHE A 116 -10.69 5.99 -1.78
N ILE A 117 -10.45 5.02 -2.66
CA ILE A 117 -10.58 5.18 -4.11
C ILE A 117 -11.64 4.20 -4.60
N ASP A 118 -12.78 4.74 -5.04
CA ASP A 118 -13.94 4.02 -5.59
C ASP A 118 -14.02 4.08 -7.13
N GLN A 119 -12.96 4.59 -7.76
CA GLN A 119 -12.87 4.80 -9.21
C GLN A 119 -11.93 3.78 -9.86
N PRO A 120 -12.15 3.43 -11.13
CA PRO A 120 -11.29 2.49 -11.85
C PRO A 120 -9.88 3.05 -12.02
N PHE A 121 -8.90 2.15 -12.09
CA PHE A 121 -7.50 2.52 -12.34
C PHE A 121 -7.34 3.45 -13.56
N ALA A 122 -8.05 3.18 -14.65
CA ALA A 122 -7.96 3.97 -15.88
C ALA A 122 -8.53 5.41 -15.77
N ASP A 123 -9.16 5.78 -14.64
CA ASP A 123 -9.66 7.13 -14.42
C ASP A 123 -8.50 8.14 -14.31
N GLU A 124 -8.64 9.28 -14.98
CA GLU A 124 -7.60 10.32 -15.02
C GLU A 124 -7.27 10.87 -13.62
N LYS A 125 -8.26 11.00 -12.73
CA LYS A 125 -8.03 11.49 -11.36
C LYS A 125 -7.25 10.47 -10.56
N VAL A 126 -7.54 9.19 -10.74
CA VAL A 126 -6.80 8.10 -10.08
C VAL A 126 -5.36 8.06 -10.56
N GLN A 127 -5.12 8.16 -11.87
CA GLN A 127 -3.77 8.23 -12.43
C GLN A 127 -2.96 9.41 -11.88
N LYS A 128 -3.56 10.61 -11.87
CA LYS A 128 -2.91 11.81 -11.32
C LYS A 128 -2.60 11.67 -9.83
N TRP A 129 -3.53 11.12 -9.05
CA TRP A 129 -3.31 10.89 -7.63
C TRP A 129 -2.17 9.89 -7.37
N ILE A 130 -2.12 8.78 -8.13
CA ILE A 130 -1.00 7.81 -8.07
C ILE A 130 0.31 8.53 -8.40
N GLU A 131 0.36 9.28 -9.50
CA GLU A 131 1.55 10.00 -9.92
C GLU A 131 2.03 10.99 -8.85
N GLU A 132 1.13 11.82 -8.31
CA GLU A 132 1.46 12.81 -7.30
C GLU A 132 1.97 12.16 -6.00
N LEU A 133 1.23 11.18 -5.46
CA LEU A 133 1.58 10.50 -4.22
C LEU A 133 2.92 9.78 -4.33
N PHE A 134 3.10 8.99 -5.38
CA PHE A 134 4.29 8.16 -5.51
C PHE A 134 5.52 8.93 -5.99
N SER A 135 5.37 10.03 -6.73
CA SER A 135 6.49 10.92 -7.04
C SER A 135 7.02 11.61 -5.78
N VAL A 136 6.12 12.06 -4.89
CA VAL A 136 6.52 12.68 -3.62
C VAL A 136 7.20 11.66 -2.70
N LEU A 137 6.67 10.44 -2.63
CA LEU A 137 7.29 9.34 -1.90
C LEU A 137 8.66 8.98 -2.46
N GLU A 138 8.79 8.78 -3.77
CA GLU A 138 10.05 8.39 -4.42
C GLU A 138 11.15 9.41 -4.19
N ASN A 139 10.84 10.70 -4.29
CA ASN A 139 11.79 11.77 -3.99
C ASN A 139 12.26 11.69 -2.54
N LYS A 140 11.33 11.51 -1.58
CA LYS A 140 11.68 11.41 -0.16
C LYS A 140 12.45 10.16 0.19
N MET A 141 12.09 9.02 -0.38
CA MET A 141 12.84 7.78 -0.17
C MET A 141 14.25 7.92 -0.77
N THR A 142 14.40 8.51 -1.95
CA THR A 142 15.73 8.77 -2.55
C THR A 142 16.57 9.70 -1.68
N GLU A 143 15.97 10.73 -1.06
CA GLU A 143 16.66 11.57 -0.08
C GLU A 143 17.13 10.77 1.16
N LEU A 144 16.29 9.85 1.67
CA LEU A 144 16.59 9.05 2.86
C LEU A 144 17.66 7.98 2.62
N TYR A 145 17.56 7.25 1.51
CA TYR A 145 18.48 6.17 1.16
C TYR A 145 19.73 6.64 0.43
N GLY A 146 19.72 7.82 -0.19
CA GLY A 146 20.76 8.25 -1.11
C GLY A 146 20.95 7.29 -2.29
N ASP A 147 22.19 7.17 -2.75
CA ASP A 147 22.55 6.27 -3.87
C ASP A 147 22.39 4.78 -3.52
N GLU A 148 22.29 4.43 -2.24
CA GLU A 148 22.16 3.04 -1.77
C GLU A 148 20.79 2.44 -2.15
N ILE A 149 19.76 3.25 -2.42
CA ILE A 149 18.43 2.77 -2.83
C ILE A 149 18.48 1.87 -4.08
N LYS A 150 19.46 2.13 -4.96
CA LYS A 150 19.67 1.37 -6.20
C LYS A 150 20.27 -0.01 -5.93
N GLN A 151 20.96 -0.16 -4.81
CA GLN A 151 21.59 -1.41 -4.37
C GLN A 151 20.62 -2.28 -3.58
N ILE A 152 19.57 -1.69 -3.00
CA ILE A 152 18.52 -2.43 -2.28
C ILE A 152 17.68 -3.23 -3.28
N PRO A 153 17.70 -4.58 -3.20
CA PRO A 153 16.93 -5.42 -4.10
C PRO A 153 15.43 -5.19 -3.89
N ILE A 154 14.68 -5.20 -4.99
CA ILE A 154 13.22 -5.16 -4.94
C ILE A 154 12.72 -6.55 -4.54
N VAL A 155 12.02 -6.65 -3.41
CA VAL A 155 11.35 -7.89 -2.99
C VAL A 155 10.11 -8.11 -3.85
N LEU A 156 9.95 -9.30 -4.41
CA LEU A 156 8.80 -9.62 -5.25
C LEU A 156 7.51 -9.63 -4.44
N LEU A 157 6.43 -9.09 -5.01
CA LEU A 157 5.10 -9.22 -4.42
C LEU A 157 4.68 -10.69 -4.45
N PRO A 158 4.14 -11.25 -3.35
CA PRO A 158 3.57 -12.59 -3.32
C PRO A 158 2.55 -12.79 -4.45
N ALA A 159 2.66 -13.92 -5.17
CA ALA A 159 1.79 -14.21 -6.31
C ALA A 159 0.30 -14.19 -5.93
N ARG A 160 -0.02 -14.64 -4.71
CA ARG A 160 -1.38 -14.67 -4.18
C ARG A 160 -2.03 -13.29 -4.01
N LEU A 161 -1.27 -12.19 -4.00
CA LEU A 161 -1.86 -10.83 -4.05
C LEU A 161 -2.60 -10.56 -5.37
N GLN A 162 -2.18 -11.24 -6.43
CA GLN A 162 -2.83 -11.16 -7.75
C GLN A 162 -4.07 -12.04 -7.81
N ASP A 163 -4.25 -12.95 -6.86
CA ASP A 163 -5.47 -13.69 -6.72
C ASP A 163 -6.48 -12.74 -6.08
N LEU A 164 -7.61 -12.56 -6.76
CA LEU A 164 -8.76 -11.98 -6.09
C LEU A 164 -9.17 -12.92 -4.95
N PRO A 165 -9.87 -12.43 -3.92
CA PRO A 165 -10.53 -13.28 -2.93
C PRO A 165 -11.64 -14.09 -3.62
N ILE A 166 -11.27 -15.09 -4.42
CA ILE A 166 -12.15 -15.97 -5.16
C ILE A 166 -11.90 -17.36 -4.62
N HIS A 167 -12.98 -18.04 -4.24
CA HIS A 167 -12.94 -19.45 -3.90
C HIS A 167 -12.15 -20.25 -4.97
N HIS A 168 -11.10 -20.92 -4.53
CA HIS A 168 -10.83 -22.26 -5.05
C HIS A 168 -11.96 -23.15 -4.51
N THR A 169 -12.92 -23.48 -5.37
CA THR A 169 -13.80 -24.65 -5.17
C THR A 169 -13.03 -25.94 -5.22
#